data_AF-A0A9P7D419-F1
#
_entry.id   AF-A0A9P7D419-F1
#
_cell.length_a   1.000
_cell.length_b   1.000
_cell.length_c   1.000
_cell.angle_alpha   90.00
_cell.angle_beta   90.00
_cell.angle_gamma   90.00
#
_symmetry.space_group_name_H-M   'P 1'
#
loop_
_entity.id
_entity.type
_entity.pdbx_description
1 polymer ?
#
loop_
_entity_poly.entity_id
_entity_poly.type
_entity_poly.pdbx_seq_one_letter_code
_entity_poly.pdbx_strand_id
1 'polypeptide(L)'
;MLQLTFFKDSARGQQPSSHSTTTASGTSTTHSNVHEGDVAHFAQVGFDALVQSLAVQQGFQADVIRTVYKYLSSYEKTVEVIEAMREAAEVHAVAEILSRTEDDNVEDDSIMDDSVKEDSVKSEEEE
;
A
#
# COMPACT_ATOMS: atom_id res chain seq x y z
N MET A 1 -15.39 11.11 -4.89
CA MET A 1 -15.27 11.78 -6.21
C MET A 1 -15.11 13.26 -5.98
N LEU A 2 -13.92 13.82 -6.25
CA LEU A 2 -13.70 15.27 -6.21
C LEU A 2 -13.25 15.69 -7.61
N GLN A 3 -14.07 16.51 -8.26
CA GLN A 3 -13.85 17.03 -9.60
C GLN A 3 -12.88 18.22 -9.57
N LEU A 4 -11.85 18.17 -10.40
CA LEU A 4 -10.87 19.25 -10.58
C LEU A 4 -11.36 20.13 -11.76
N THR A 5 -11.73 21.38 -11.48
CA THR A 5 -12.13 22.34 -12.51
C THR A 5 -10.92 23.18 -12.94
N PHE A 6 -10.49 23.02 -14.20
CA PHE A 6 -9.54 23.92 -14.83
C PHE A 6 -10.28 25.15 -15.38
N PHE A 7 -10.02 26.34 -14.81
CA PHE A 7 -10.40 27.59 -15.47
C PHE A 7 -9.44 27.85 -16.63
N LYS A 8 -9.91 27.45 -17.81
CA LYS A 8 -9.52 27.96 -19.12
C LYS A 8 -10.15 29.34 -19.26
N ASP A 9 -9.35 30.39 -19.32
CA ASP A 9 -9.82 31.64 -19.91
C ASP A 9 -8.97 32.03 -21.11
N SER A 10 -9.68 32.03 -22.24
CA SER A 10 -9.21 32.23 -23.58
C SER A 10 -9.18 33.72 -23.86
N ALA A 11 -8.07 34.18 -24.40
CA ALA A 11 -7.94 35.52 -24.96
C ALA A 11 -9.12 35.87 -25.90
N ARG A 12 -9.56 37.15 -25.88
CA ARG A 12 -9.65 38.07 -27.04
C ARG A 12 -10.60 39.25 -26.80
N GLY A 13 -10.11 40.47 -27.06
CA GLY A 13 -10.95 41.67 -27.16
C GLY A 13 -10.20 43.01 -27.27
N GLN A 14 -9.63 43.30 -28.45
CA GLN A 14 -9.29 44.63 -29.01
C GLN A 14 -10.53 45.56 -29.04
N GLN A 15 -10.56 46.91 -28.95
CA GLN A 15 -9.59 48.03 -29.05
C GLN A 15 -10.33 49.37 -28.62
N PRO A 16 -9.86 50.62 -28.92
CA PRO A 16 -9.07 51.55 -28.10
C PRO A 16 -9.79 52.85 -27.62
N SER A 17 -9.20 53.59 -26.67
CA SER A 17 -9.37 55.05 -26.61
C SER A 17 -8.12 55.79 -26.07
N SER A 18 -7.59 56.62 -26.97
CA SER A 18 -6.89 57.91 -26.85
C SER A 18 -6.06 58.31 -25.60
N HIS A 19 -4.76 58.54 -25.89
CA HIS A 19 -3.85 59.57 -25.35
C HIS A 19 -3.56 59.63 -23.84
N SER A 20 -2.34 59.25 -23.45
CA SER A 20 -1.28 60.20 -23.02
C SER A 20 -0.02 59.46 -22.60
N THR A 21 1.12 59.92 -23.10
CA THR A 21 2.47 59.45 -22.76
C THR A 21 2.80 59.86 -21.32
N THR A 22 2.94 58.90 -20.41
CA THR A 22 3.71 59.08 -19.17
C THR A 22 4.44 57.78 -18.86
N THR A 23 5.73 57.95 -18.70
CA THR A 23 6.76 56.95 -18.46
C THR A 23 6.56 56.17 -17.16
N ALA A 24 6.84 54.87 -17.24
CA ALA A 24 7.28 53.99 -16.16
C ALA A 24 6.34 53.87 -14.94
N SER A 25 5.42 52.92 -15.04
CA SER A 25 5.17 52.02 -13.91
C SER A 25 5.56 50.63 -14.38
N GLY A 26 6.87 50.37 -14.33
CA GLY A 26 7.33 49.00 -14.40
C GLY A 26 6.68 48.29 -13.22
N THR A 27 5.73 47.39 -13.49
CA THR A 27 5.47 46.29 -12.57
C THR A 27 6.75 45.48 -12.58
N SER A 28 7.73 45.93 -11.79
CA SER A 28 8.80 45.09 -11.32
C SER A 28 8.08 44.05 -10.50
N THR A 29 7.61 42.99 -11.17
CA THR A 29 7.37 41.71 -10.55
C THR A 29 8.71 41.36 -9.94
N THR A 30 8.89 41.74 -8.69
CA THR A 30 9.93 41.23 -7.82
C THR A 30 9.81 39.73 -7.94
N HIS A 31 10.63 39.12 -8.78
CA HIS A 31 10.83 37.68 -8.77
C HIS A 31 11.30 37.40 -7.35
N SER A 32 10.39 36.87 -6.52
CA SER A 32 10.73 36.35 -5.21
C SER A 32 11.92 35.44 -5.43
N ASN A 33 13.08 35.84 -4.91
CA ASN A 33 14.31 35.11 -5.13
C ASN A 33 14.21 33.86 -4.24
N VAL A 34 13.59 32.81 -4.77
CA VAL A 34 13.44 31.53 -4.09
C VAL A 34 14.83 30.95 -3.98
N HIS A 35 15.29 30.69 -2.75
CA HIS A 35 16.60 30.07 -2.57
C HIS A 35 16.52 28.62 -3.04
N GLU A 36 17.54 28.15 -3.77
CA GLU A 36 17.62 26.76 -4.22
C GLU A 36 17.53 25.77 -3.05
N GLY A 37 18.06 26.16 -1.89
CA GLY A 37 17.91 25.41 -0.64
C GLY A 37 16.45 25.21 -0.23
N ASP A 38 15.58 26.20 -0.42
CA ASP A 38 14.15 26.08 -0.07
C ASP A 38 13.45 25.08 -0.99
N VAL A 39 13.80 25.08 -2.28
CA VAL A 39 13.26 24.12 -3.26
C VAL A 39 13.69 22.70 -2.91
N ALA A 40 14.97 22.50 -2.58
CA ALA A 40 15.49 21.20 -2.17
C ALA A 40 14.84 20.69 -0.89
N HIS A 41 14.66 21.55 0.12
CA HIS A 41 13.96 21.19 1.36
C HIS A 41 12.51 20.83 1.08
N PHE A 42 11.80 21.62 0.27
CA PHE A 42 10.40 21.34 -0.06
C PHE A 42 10.25 20.01 -0.80
N ALA A 43 11.12 19.72 -1.76
CA ALA A 43 11.14 18.45 -2.47
C ALA A 43 11.40 17.26 -1.53
N GLN A 44 12.36 17.40 -0.61
CA GLN A 44 12.68 16.37 0.38
C GLN A 44 11.51 16.11 1.32
N VAL A 45 10.90 17.16 1.87
CA VAL A 45 9.72 17.04 2.76
C VAL A 45 8.55 16.39 2.04
N GLY A 46 8.29 16.79 0.78
CA GLY A 46 7.23 16.20 -0.03
C GLY A 46 7.49 14.72 -0.31
N PHE A 47 8.73 14.36 -0.63
CA PHE A 47 9.12 12.97 -0.85
C PHE A 47 8.98 12.13 0.44
N ASP A 48 9.46 12.62 1.58
CA ASP A 48 9.35 11.92 2.86
C ASP A 48 7.89 11.71 3.27
N ALA A 49 7.00 12.67 2.99
CA ALA A 49 5.56 12.52 3.21
C ALA A 49 4.94 11.41 2.34
N LEU A 50 5.33 11.33 1.05
CA LEU A 50 4.86 10.27 0.14
C LEU A 50 5.33 8.89 0.61
N VAL A 51 6.62 8.77 0.96
CA VAL A 51 7.21 7.54 1.51
C VAL A 51 6.47 7.09 2.77
N GLN A 52 6.23 8.01 3.71
CA GLN A 52 5.54 7.70 4.95
C GLN A 52 4.08 7.27 4.70
N SER A 53 3.39 7.93 3.77
CA SER A 53 2.02 7.56 3.39
C SER A 53 1.97 6.15 2.80
N LEU A 54 2.89 5.82 1.89
CA LEU A 54 2.95 4.49 1.27
C LEU A 54 3.30 3.41 2.31
N ALA A 55 4.24 3.69 3.20
CA ALA A 55 4.61 2.80 4.30
C ALA A 55 3.40 2.41 5.16
N VAL A 56 2.63 3.41 5.62
CA VAL A 56 1.42 3.20 6.42
C VAL A 56 0.36 2.43 5.63
N GLN A 57 0.13 2.78 4.36
CA GLN A 57 -0.89 2.13 3.52
C GLN A 57 -0.58 0.65 3.26
N GLN A 58 0.70 0.31 3.13
CA GLN A 58 1.14 -1.02 2.69
C GLN A 58 1.60 -1.91 3.85
N GLY A 59 1.63 -1.37 5.08
CA GLY A 59 2.04 -2.11 6.27
C GLY A 59 3.56 -2.31 6.40
N PHE A 60 4.36 -1.50 5.71
CA PHE A 60 5.82 -1.56 5.76
C PHE A 60 6.42 -0.39 6.54
N GLN A 61 7.69 -0.53 6.93
CA GLN A 61 8.47 0.58 7.47
C GLN A 61 8.90 1.52 6.33
N ALA A 62 8.94 2.83 6.59
CA ALA A 62 9.38 3.84 5.63
C ALA A 62 10.80 3.58 5.08
N ASP A 63 11.67 2.95 5.86
CA ASP A 63 13.03 2.59 5.44
C ASP A 63 13.06 1.49 4.37
N VAL A 64 12.09 0.57 4.40
CA VAL A 64 11.92 -0.44 3.34
C VAL A 64 11.53 0.26 2.04
N ILE A 65 10.56 1.17 2.09
CA ILE A 65 10.12 1.96 0.93
C ILE A 65 11.28 2.76 0.34
N ARG A 66 12.07 3.47 1.18
CA ARG A 66 13.24 4.24 0.74
C ARG A 66 14.31 3.34 0.11
N THR A 67 14.50 2.15 0.64
CA THR A 67 15.45 1.19 0.09
C THR A 67 15.03 0.75 -1.31
N VAL A 68 13.77 0.40 -1.52
CA VAL A 68 13.24 0.04 -2.85
C VAL A 68 13.34 1.22 -3.81
N TYR A 69 12.98 2.43 -3.37
CA TYR A 69 13.10 3.64 -4.18
C TYR A 69 14.54 3.91 -4.63
N LYS A 70 15.55 3.71 -3.77
CA LYS A 70 16.96 3.87 -4.15
C LYS A 70 17.37 2.97 -5.32
N TYR A 71 16.82 1.76 -5.40
CA TYR A 71 17.12 0.83 -6.49
C TYR A 71 16.37 1.17 -7.78
N LEU A 72 15.12 1.63 -7.68
CA LEU A 72 14.28 1.87 -8.86
C LEU A 72 14.39 3.30 -9.39
N SER A 73 14.78 4.26 -8.54
CA SER A 73 14.85 5.70 -8.82
C SER A 73 13.55 6.27 -9.43
N SER A 74 12.41 5.62 -9.19
CA SER A 74 11.08 6.02 -9.64
C SER A 74 10.06 5.69 -8.56
N TYR A 75 9.26 6.69 -8.19
CA TYR A 75 8.24 6.52 -7.17
C TYR A 75 7.12 5.60 -7.65
N GLU A 76 6.70 5.74 -8.90
CA GLU A 76 5.66 4.88 -9.51
C GLU A 76 6.06 3.40 -9.47
N LYS A 77 7.28 3.07 -9.92
CA LYS A 77 7.80 1.69 -9.83
C LYS A 77 7.94 1.20 -8.39
N THR A 78 8.25 2.10 -7.46
CA THR A 78 8.34 1.76 -6.02
C THR A 78 6.97 1.36 -5.49
N VAL A 79 5.91 2.07 -5.86
CA VAL A 79 4.54 1.72 -5.48
C VAL A 79 4.19 0.32 -5.98
N GLU A 80 4.41 0.03 -7.26
CA GLU A 80 4.12 -1.28 -7.86
C GLU A 80 4.83 -2.43 -7.14
N VAL A 81 6.13 -2.27 -6.86
CA VAL A 81 6.92 -3.31 -6.18
C VAL A 81 6.46 -3.51 -4.74
N ILE A 82 6.16 -2.44 -4.01
CA ILE A 82 5.70 -2.53 -2.63
C ILE A 82 4.32 -3.18 -2.55
N GLU A 83 3.42 -2.90 -3.49
CA GLU A 83 2.12 -3.56 -3.57
C GLU A 83 2.27 -5.06 -3.85
N ALA A 84 3.14 -5.44 -4.78
CA ALA A 84 3.44 -6.84 -5.06
C ALA A 84 4.08 -7.55 -3.84
N MET A 85 4.93 -6.85 -3.08
CA MET A 85 5.52 -7.37 -1.84
C MET A 85 4.45 -7.62 -0.76
N ARG A 86 3.47 -6.71 -0.62
CA ARG A 86 2.35 -6.88 0.31
C ARG A 86 1.52 -8.10 -0.08
N GLU A 87 1.13 -8.20 -1.35
CA GLU A 87 0.35 -9.33 -1.85
C GLU A 87 1.08 -10.67 -1.66
N ALA A 88 2.37 -10.72 -1.98
CA ALA A 88 3.19 -11.92 -1.74
C ALA A 88 3.26 -12.31 -0.26
N ALA A 89 3.36 -11.33 0.65
CA ALA A 89 3.36 -11.57 2.09
C ALA A 89 2.01 -12.12 2.59
N GLU A 90 0.89 -11.62 2.07
CA GLU A 90 -0.44 -12.13 2.38
C GLU A 90 -0.60 -13.59 1.91
N VAL A 91 -0.19 -13.90 0.67
CA VAL A 91 -0.22 -15.27 0.14
C VAL A 91 0.64 -16.21 0.97
N HIS A 92 1.84 -15.78 1.34
CA HIS A 92 2.73 -16.58 2.19
C HIS A 92 2.13 -16.83 3.58
N ALA A 93 1.54 -15.81 4.21
CA ALA A 93 0.91 -15.95 5.51
C ALA A 93 -0.25 -16.95 5.49
N VAL A 94 -1.08 -16.93 4.44
CA VAL A 94 -2.17 -17.89 4.24
C VAL A 94 -1.62 -19.32 4.08
N ALA A 95 -0.59 -19.49 3.24
CA ALA A 95 0.03 -20.79 3.02
C ALA A 95 0.66 -21.36 4.32
N GLU A 96 1.32 -20.52 5.10
CA GLU A 96 1.91 -20.92 6.37
C GLU A 96 0.85 -21.37 7.39
N ILE A 97 -0.29 -20.66 7.48
CA ILE A 97 -1.40 -21.06 8.36
C ILE A 97 -1.96 -22.41 7.94
N LEU A 98 -2.22 -22.63 6.65
CA LEU A 98 -2.75 -23.89 6.14
C LEU A 98 -1.81 -25.07 6.43
N SER A 99 -0.50 -24.88 6.22
CA SER A 99 0.49 -25.92 6.51
C SER A 99 0.52 -26.31 8.00
N ARG A 100 0.34 -25.36 8.92
CA ARG A 100 0.29 -25.65 10.36
C ARG A 100 -0.97 -26.42 10.78
N THR A 101 -2.08 -26.23 10.07
CA THR A 101 -3.34 -26.95 10.38
C THR A 101 -3.40 -28.37 9.84
N GLU A 102 -2.61 -28.71 8.82
CA GLU A 102 -2.52 -30.08 8.30
C GLU A 102 -1.66 -30.99 9.20
N ASP A 103 -0.65 -30.43 9.87
CA ASP A 103 0.26 -31.19 10.75
C ASP A 103 -0.30 -31.47 12.16
N ASP A 104 -1.39 -30.83 12.59
CA ASP A 104 -2.04 -31.07 13.89
C ASP A 104 -3.15 -32.13 13.84
N ASN A 105 -3.41 -32.74 12.68
CA ASN A 105 -4.39 -33.82 12.51
C ASN A 105 -3.72 -35.19 12.34
N VAL A 106 -2.67 -35.46 13.13
CA VAL A 106 -2.06 -36.79 13.23
C VAL A 106 -2.89 -37.63 14.21
N GLU A 107 -3.85 -38.35 13.64
CA GLU A 107 -4.28 -39.70 14.04
C GLU A 107 -4.42 -39.95 15.56
N ASP A 108 -5.59 -39.66 16.13
CA ASP A 108 -6.09 -40.48 17.24
C ASP A 108 -6.63 -41.80 16.68
N ASP A 109 -5.71 -42.68 16.29
CA ASP A 109 -5.98 -44.08 15.92
C ASP A 109 -5.89 -44.98 17.17
N SER A 110 -6.23 -44.46 18.34
CA SER A 110 -6.18 -45.20 19.61
C SER A 110 -7.57 -45.47 20.18
N ILE A 111 -8.27 -46.47 19.61
CA ILE A 111 -8.94 -47.54 20.38
C ILE A 111 -9.70 -48.46 19.42
N MET A 112 -9.03 -49.53 18.99
CA MET A 112 -9.74 -50.72 18.55
C MET A 112 -10.42 -51.31 19.79
N ASP A 113 -11.69 -50.94 20.02
CA ASP A 113 -12.55 -51.65 20.97
C ASP A 113 -12.86 -53.03 20.38
N ASP A 114 -11.94 -53.97 20.57
CA ASP A 114 -12.14 -55.39 20.32
C ASP A 114 -13.10 -55.93 21.39
N SER A 115 -14.38 -55.56 21.25
CA SER A 115 -15.49 -56.15 21.98
C SER A 115 -15.65 -57.60 21.54
N VAL A 116 -14.82 -58.46 22.14
CA VAL A 116 -14.91 -59.92 22.07
C VAL A 116 -16.32 -60.34 22.47
N LYS A 117 -17.02 -60.99 21.53
CA LYS A 117 -18.27 -61.69 21.82
C LYS A 117 -17.95 -62.94 22.63
N GLU A 118 -18.17 -62.90 23.94
CA GLU A 118 -18.27 -64.13 24.72
C GLU A 118 -19.64 -64.78 24.47
N ASP A 119 -19.61 -65.75 23.57
CA ASP A 119 -20.64 -66.76 23.35
C ASP A 119 -20.70 -67.67 24.58
N SER A 120 -21.56 -67.36 25.55
CA SER A 120 -21.76 -68.22 26.71
C SER A 120 -22.90 -69.20 26.45
N VAL A 121 -22.44 -70.41 26.11
CA VAL A 121 -23.12 -71.66 25.83
C VAL A 121 -24.28 -71.98 26.80
N LYS A 122 -25.37 -72.45 26.17
CA LYS A 122 -26.52 -73.20 26.69
C LYS A 122 -26.15 -74.15 27.84
N SER A 123 -26.78 -74.00 29.00
CA SER A 123 -26.82 -75.03 30.05
C SER A 123 -28.21 -75.66 30.07
N GLU A 124 -28.24 -76.96 29.77
CA GLU A 124 -29.33 -77.89 30.05
C GLU A 124 -29.20 -78.37 31.50
N GLU A 125 -30.30 -78.45 32.26
CA GLU A 125 -30.55 -79.37 33.40
C GLU A 125 -31.99 -79.09 33.90
N GLU A 126 -32.95 -79.99 33.63
CA GLU A 126 -33.40 -81.10 34.51
C GLU A 126 -34.26 -80.64 35.71
N GLU A 127 -35.59 -80.66 35.53
CA GLU A 127 -36.57 -81.49 36.29
C GLU A 127 -37.99 -81.34 35.71
#